data_AF-A0A538HCC1-F1
#
_entry.id   AF-A0A538HCC1-F1
#
_cell.length_a   1.000
_cell.length_b   1.000
_cell.length_c   1.000
_cell.angle_alpha   90.00
_cell.angle_beta   90.00
_cell.angle_gamma   90.00
#
_symmetry.space_group_name_H-M   'P 1'
#
loop_
_entity.id
_entity.type
_entity.pdbx_description
1 polymer ?
#
loop_
_entity_poly.entity_id
_entity_poly.type
_entity_poly.pdbx_seq_one_letter_code
_entity_poly.pdbx_strand_id
1 'polypeptide(L)'
;MEPTPPALLRPANVTAMLTLYQAEWCPFSSAVREVLTELGLDFVARQVEPWPSERSGLREVAGTDQIPVLQAEDGRLYRGTREIFGHLHERDPWRFAATHRHRFADHRDARESDAPGQLIEYFRGTDELESAAGSPADAEVVDVPEASRYELRLDGRLIGLAAYRRREGRIAFTHTEVEESCEGRGFGSRLAAAALDDAHRKGLEIVPLCPFIAHYVERHPEYEQLVTRR
;
A
#
# COMPACT_ATOMS: atom_id res chain seq x y z
N MET A 1 -34.15 30.55 -26.34
CA MET A 1 -34.23 29.27 -25.61
C MET A 1 -32.94 29.17 -24.81
N GLU A 2 -32.95 29.74 -23.60
CA GLU A 2 -31.78 29.69 -22.73
C GLU A 2 -31.51 28.24 -22.31
N PRO A 3 -30.24 27.80 -22.22
CA PRO A 3 -29.93 26.46 -21.79
C PRO A 3 -30.35 26.27 -20.33
N THR A 4 -31.17 25.25 -20.08
CA THR A 4 -31.52 24.80 -18.74
C THR A 4 -30.23 24.55 -17.95
N PRO A 5 -30.03 25.17 -16.77
CA PRO A 5 -28.85 24.91 -15.96
C PRO A 5 -28.80 23.43 -15.56
N PRO A 6 -27.61 22.82 -15.45
CA PRO A 6 -27.48 21.43 -15.01
C PRO A 6 -28.12 21.29 -13.64
N ALA A 7 -28.90 20.22 -13.45
CA ALA A 7 -29.52 19.89 -12.17
C ALA A 7 -28.44 19.89 -11.08
N LEU A 8 -28.53 20.87 -10.18
CA LEU A 8 -27.63 21.08 -9.07
C LEU A 8 -27.50 19.77 -8.26
N LEU A 9 -26.28 19.50 -7.80
CA LEU A 9 -25.98 18.52 -6.76
C LEU A 9 -27.10 18.54 -5.71
N ARG A 10 -27.60 17.36 -5.32
CA ARG A 10 -28.64 17.25 -4.29
C ARG A 10 -28.22 18.11 -3.09
N PRO A 11 -29.10 18.96 -2.55
CA PRO A 11 -28.78 19.63 -1.29
C PRO A 11 -28.52 18.54 -0.25
N ALA A 12 -27.31 18.51 0.29
CA ALA A 12 -26.93 17.57 1.34
C ALA A 12 -27.87 17.80 2.52
N ASN A 13 -28.77 16.84 2.75
CA ASN A 13 -29.62 16.85 3.92
C ASN A 13 -28.76 16.34 5.09
N VAL A 14 -28.07 17.27 5.76
CA VAL A 14 -26.98 16.99 6.74
C VAL A 14 -27.44 16.18 7.96
N THR A 15 -28.75 16.01 8.17
CA THR A 15 -29.30 15.44 9.41
C THR A 15 -29.53 13.92 9.38
N ALA A 16 -29.40 13.25 8.22
CA ALA A 16 -29.68 11.81 8.11
C ALA A 16 -28.82 11.16 7.00
N MET A 17 -27.51 11.07 7.22
CA MET A 17 -26.56 10.44 6.29
C MET A 17 -26.01 9.13 6.83
N LEU A 18 -25.85 8.15 5.95
CA LEU A 18 -25.16 6.89 6.24
C LEU A 18 -23.74 7.18 6.73
N THR A 19 -23.29 6.48 7.78
CA THR A 19 -21.89 6.53 8.22
C THR A 19 -21.27 5.15 8.13
N LEU A 20 -20.21 5.00 7.34
CA LEU A 20 -19.46 3.75 7.21
C LEU A 20 -18.15 3.87 8.00
N TYR A 21 -18.06 3.13 9.10
CA TYR A 21 -16.83 2.95 9.87
C TYR A 21 -15.95 1.94 9.16
N GLN A 22 -14.82 2.39 8.63
CA GLN A 22 -14.00 1.62 7.69
C GLN A 22 -12.52 1.98 7.73
N ALA A 23 -11.74 1.25 6.94
CA ALA A 23 -10.37 1.58 6.59
C ALA A 23 -10.12 1.19 5.14
N GLU A 24 -9.32 1.99 4.42
CA GLU A 24 -9.07 1.81 2.98
C GLU A 24 -8.45 0.45 2.64
N TRP A 25 -7.60 -0.08 3.52
CA TRP A 25 -6.93 -1.38 3.35
C TRP A 25 -7.88 -2.58 3.54
N CYS A 26 -9.08 -2.38 4.08
CA CYS A 26 -9.97 -3.48 4.39
C CYS A 26 -10.78 -3.91 3.15
N PRO A 27 -10.61 -5.14 2.63
CA PRO A 27 -11.33 -5.60 1.44
C PRO A 27 -12.85 -5.66 1.66
N PHE A 28 -13.28 -5.96 2.89
CA PHE A 28 -14.69 -5.97 3.27
C PHE A 28 -15.32 -4.58 3.23
N SER A 29 -14.56 -3.55 3.61
CA SER A 29 -14.99 -2.15 3.50
C SER A 29 -15.06 -1.68 2.06
N SER A 30 -14.09 -2.09 1.23
CA SER A 30 -14.10 -1.83 -0.22
C SER A 30 -15.36 -2.38 -0.88
N ALA A 31 -15.73 -3.63 -0.58
CA ALA A 31 -16.94 -4.25 -1.09
C ALA A 31 -18.22 -3.50 -0.67
N VAL A 32 -18.27 -2.97 0.55
CA VAL A 32 -19.39 -2.12 0.99
C VAL A 32 -19.45 -0.81 0.20
N ARG A 33 -18.31 -0.16 -0.04
CA ARG A 33 -18.25 1.10 -0.82
C ARG A 33 -18.64 0.90 -2.28
N GLU A 34 -18.30 -0.23 -2.88
CA GLU A 34 -18.76 -0.61 -4.22
C GLU A 34 -20.28 -0.68 -4.27
N VAL A 35 -20.91 -1.41 -3.34
CA VAL A 35 -22.37 -1.52 -3.26
C VAL A 35 -23.03 -0.16 -3.00
N LEU A 36 -22.49 0.67 -2.10
CA LEU A 36 -23.03 2.02 -1.87
C LEU A 36 -22.97 2.89 -3.13
N THR A 37 -21.90 2.76 -3.93
CA THR A 37 -21.75 3.43 -5.22
C THR A 37 -22.79 2.93 -6.24
N GLU A 38 -23.03 1.62 -6.30
CA GLU A 38 -24.06 1.03 -7.17
C GLU A 38 -25.48 1.43 -6.78
N LEU A 39 -25.72 1.71 -5.50
CA LEU A 39 -27.00 2.20 -5.00
C LEU A 39 -27.13 3.74 -5.13
N GLY A 40 -26.05 4.44 -5.45
CA GLY A 40 -26.04 5.91 -5.52
C GLY A 40 -26.31 6.58 -4.17
N LEU A 41 -25.83 5.97 -3.07
CA LEU A 41 -26.05 6.44 -1.71
C LEU A 41 -24.86 7.28 -1.24
N ASP A 42 -25.16 8.50 -0.78
CA ASP A 42 -24.17 9.35 -0.12
C ASP A 42 -23.90 8.83 1.30
N PHE A 43 -22.64 8.82 1.71
CA PHE A 43 -22.24 8.39 3.05
C PHE A 43 -21.01 9.15 3.54
N VAL A 44 -20.86 9.18 4.87
CA VAL A 44 -19.64 9.63 5.54
C VAL A 44 -18.75 8.43 5.78
N ALA A 45 -17.55 8.43 5.19
CA ALA A 45 -16.51 7.46 5.52
C ALA A 45 -15.83 7.90 6.83
N ARG A 46 -16.04 7.16 7.91
CA ARG A 46 -15.36 7.38 9.19
C ARG A 46 -14.20 6.39 9.30
N GLN A 47 -12.97 6.91 9.31
CA GLN A 47 -11.77 6.08 9.44
C GLN A 47 -11.67 5.54 10.86
N VAL A 48 -11.16 4.30 10.98
CA VAL A 48 -10.88 3.66 12.27
C VAL A 48 -9.39 3.39 12.40
N GLU A 49 -8.95 3.18 13.64
CA GLU A 49 -7.58 2.81 13.96
C GLU A 49 -7.18 1.49 13.27
N PRO A 50 -5.91 1.34 12.84
CA PRO A 50 -5.47 0.17 12.09
C PRO A 50 -5.59 -1.12 12.92
N TRP A 51 -5.25 -1.07 14.20
CA TRP A 51 -5.26 -2.23 15.08
C TRP A 51 -6.59 -2.35 15.83
N PRO A 52 -7.26 -3.53 15.84
CA PRO A 52 -8.52 -3.71 16.56
C PRO A 52 -8.45 -3.35 18.04
N SER A 53 -7.31 -3.62 18.70
CA SER A 53 -7.08 -3.26 20.11
C SER A 53 -7.14 -1.77 20.39
N GLU A 54 -6.93 -0.91 19.39
CA GLU A 54 -6.92 0.55 19.54
C GLU A 54 -8.26 1.21 19.22
N ARG A 55 -9.20 0.46 18.63
CA ARG A 55 -10.52 0.94 18.21
C ARG A 55 -11.49 1.16 19.38
N SER A 56 -11.06 1.88 20.41
CA SER A 56 -11.88 2.24 21.57
C SER A 56 -13.12 3.02 21.14
N GLY A 57 -13.00 3.97 20.21
CA GLY A 57 -14.13 4.75 19.70
C GLY A 57 -15.15 3.90 18.94
N LEU A 58 -14.71 2.94 18.12
CA LEU A 58 -15.63 2.01 17.46
C LEU A 58 -16.31 1.08 18.47
N ARG A 59 -15.57 0.61 19.48
CA ARG A 59 -16.16 -0.20 20.57
C ARG A 59 -17.17 0.57 21.38
N GLU A 60 -16.98 1.87 21.58
CA GLU A 60 -17.95 2.69 22.29
C GLU A 60 -19.22 2.91 21.45
N VAL A 61 -19.07 3.28 20.18
CA VAL A 61 -20.22 3.58 19.31
C VAL A 61 -20.96 2.32 18.89
N ALA A 62 -20.20 1.34 18.41
CA ALA A 62 -20.76 0.12 17.90
C ALA A 62 -20.77 -0.96 18.98
N GLY A 63 -19.77 -1.15 19.83
CA GLY A 63 -19.68 -2.36 20.66
C GLY A 63 -19.00 -3.52 19.93
N THR A 64 -18.22 -3.19 18.90
CA THR A 64 -17.32 -4.12 18.19
C THR A 64 -16.05 -3.37 17.83
N ASP A 65 -14.94 -4.08 17.66
CA ASP A 65 -13.71 -3.56 17.05
C ASP A 65 -13.52 -4.06 15.62
N GLN A 66 -14.46 -4.84 15.09
CA GLN A 66 -14.42 -5.36 13.72
C GLN A 66 -15.07 -4.36 12.76
N ILE A 67 -14.43 -4.16 11.60
CA ILE A 67 -14.94 -3.37 10.48
C ILE A 67 -15.29 -4.27 9.29
N PRO A 68 -16.19 -3.84 8.40
CA PRO A 68 -16.94 -2.58 8.39
C PRO A 68 -18.11 -2.54 9.39
N VAL A 69 -18.50 -1.34 9.81
CA VAL A 69 -19.79 -1.08 10.49
C VAL A 69 -20.52 0.03 9.73
N LEU A 70 -21.79 -0.20 9.39
CA LEU A 70 -22.65 0.82 8.79
C LEU A 70 -23.66 1.33 9.82
N GLN A 71 -23.69 2.64 10.03
CA GLN A 71 -24.76 3.33 10.74
C GLN A 71 -25.74 3.89 9.71
N ALA A 72 -26.99 3.43 9.77
CA ALA A 72 -28.09 3.90 8.93
C ALA A 72 -28.54 5.31 9.30
N GLU A 73 -29.36 5.90 8.43
CA GLU A 73 -29.93 7.23 8.58
C GLU A 73 -30.76 7.38 9.88
N ASP A 74 -31.35 6.29 10.35
CA ASP A 74 -32.11 6.19 11.60
C ASP A 74 -31.26 5.87 12.84
N GLY A 75 -29.93 5.78 12.68
CA GLY A 75 -28.98 5.46 13.72
C GLY A 75 -28.76 3.97 13.99
N ARG A 76 -29.48 3.06 13.31
CA ARG A 76 -29.26 1.61 13.46
C ARG A 76 -27.88 1.20 12.96
N LEU A 77 -27.27 0.24 13.65
CA LEU A 77 -25.92 -0.24 13.34
C LEU A 77 -25.96 -1.66 12.76
N TYR A 78 -25.23 -1.86 11.67
CA TYR A 78 -25.04 -3.15 10.99
C TYR A 78 -23.56 -3.50 10.95
N ARG A 79 -23.19 -4.68 11.44
CA ARG A 79 -21.79 -5.10 11.65
C ARG A 79 -21.36 -6.14 10.65
N GLY A 80 -20.23 -5.92 10.02
CA GLY A 80 -19.69 -6.80 9.00
C GLY A 80 -20.53 -6.82 7.73
N THR A 81 -19.96 -7.40 6.68
CA THR A 81 -20.54 -7.38 5.34
C THR A 81 -21.89 -8.07 5.25
N ARG A 82 -22.11 -9.13 6.03
CA ARG A 82 -23.37 -9.88 5.98
C ARG A 82 -24.58 -9.03 6.40
N GLU A 83 -24.51 -8.38 7.56
CA GLU A 83 -25.61 -7.55 8.05
C GLU A 83 -25.80 -6.31 7.17
N ILE A 84 -24.68 -5.69 6.75
CA ILE A 84 -24.69 -4.52 5.89
C ILE A 84 -25.33 -4.84 4.53
N PHE A 85 -24.90 -5.91 3.86
CA PHE A 85 -25.48 -6.30 2.58
C PHE A 85 -26.94 -6.73 2.73
N GLY A 86 -27.30 -7.39 3.83
CA GLY A 86 -28.70 -7.69 4.14
C GLY A 86 -29.55 -6.43 4.19
N HIS A 87 -29.08 -5.38 4.85
CA HIS A 87 -29.77 -4.09 4.90
C HIS A 87 -29.83 -3.38 3.54
N LEU A 88 -28.73 -3.40 2.80
CA LEU A 88 -28.61 -2.68 1.52
C LEU A 88 -29.35 -3.39 0.37
N HIS A 89 -29.55 -4.71 0.44
CA HIS A 89 -30.18 -5.50 -0.63
C HIS A 89 -31.64 -5.10 -0.89
N GLU A 90 -32.32 -4.51 0.09
CA GLU A 90 -33.70 -4.05 -0.04
C GLU A 90 -33.84 -2.77 -0.90
N ARG A 91 -32.72 -2.15 -1.32
CA ARG A 91 -32.70 -0.90 -2.07
C ARG A 91 -32.49 -1.15 -3.57
N ASP A 92 -33.17 -0.34 -4.40
CA ASP A 92 -33.02 -0.40 -5.85
C ASP A 92 -31.69 0.21 -6.30
N PRO A 93 -30.96 -0.44 -7.23
CA PRO A 93 -29.79 0.15 -7.87
C PRO A 93 -30.14 1.42 -8.64
N TRP A 94 -29.26 2.43 -8.60
CA TRP A 94 -29.49 3.64 -9.38
C TRP A 94 -29.17 3.43 -10.87
N ARG A 95 -29.59 4.38 -11.71
CA ARG A 95 -29.46 4.30 -13.18
C ARG A 95 -28.04 4.06 -13.71
N PHE A 96 -26.99 4.31 -12.91
CA PHE A 96 -25.59 4.14 -13.31
C PHE A 96 -24.94 2.88 -12.73
N ALA A 97 -25.66 2.04 -11.98
CA ALA A 97 -25.11 0.86 -11.30
C ALA A 97 -24.34 -0.06 -12.26
N ALA A 98 -24.90 -0.37 -13.42
CA ALA A 98 -24.27 -1.21 -14.43
C ALA A 98 -22.97 -0.59 -14.98
N THR A 99 -22.96 0.73 -15.23
CA THR A 99 -21.78 1.46 -15.68
C THR A 99 -20.68 1.48 -14.62
N HIS A 100 -21.05 1.64 -13.35
CA HIS A 100 -20.11 1.56 -12.23
C HIS A 100 -19.49 0.17 -12.13
N ARG A 101 -20.27 -0.92 -12.24
CA ARG A 101 -19.74 -2.29 -12.27
C ARG A 101 -18.78 -2.53 -13.43
N HIS A 102 -19.13 -2.05 -14.62
CA HIS A 102 -18.27 -2.18 -15.80
C HIS A 102 -16.94 -1.44 -15.61
N ARG A 103 -16.99 -0.16 -15.21
CA ARG A 103 -15.79 0.63 -14.93
C ARG A 103 -14.96 0.05 -13.80
N PHE A 104 -15.60 -0.46 -12.75
CA PHE A 104 -14.91 -1.17 -11.69
C PHE A 104 -14.13 -2.34 -12.29
N ALA A 105 -14.77 -3.21 -13.08
CA ALA A 105 -14.13 -4.36 -13.73
C ALA A 105 -12.99 -3.97 -14.68
N ASP A 106 -13.12 -2.92 -15.49
CA ASP A 106 -12.07 -2.43 -16.40
C ASP A 106 -10.79 -2.03 -15.67
N HIS A 107 -10.93 -1.58 -14.42
CA HIS A 107 -9.82 -1.19 -13.56
C HIS A 107 -9.38 -2.31 -12.61
N ARG A 108 -9.81 -3.56 -12.81
CA ARG A 108 -9.38 -4.71 -11.98
C ARG A 108 -7.87 -4.86 -11.98
N ASP A 109 -7.26 -4.96 -13.14
CA ASP A 109 -5.81 -5.11 -13.27
C ASP A 109 -5.06 -3.92 -12.66
N ALA A 110 -5.61 -2.71 -12.76
CA ALA A 110 -5.05 -1.54 -12.10
C ALA A 110 -5.18 -1.61 -10.57
N ARG A 111 -6.23 -2.22 -10.02
CA ARG A 111 -6.41 -2.40 -8.57
C ARG A 111 -5.61 -3.58 -8.01
N GLU A 112 -5.35 -4.57 -8.85
CA GLU A 112 -4.53 -5.75 -8.53
C GLU A 112 -3.04 -5.50 -8.76
N SER A 113 -2.69 -4.59 -9.68
CA SER A 113 -1.32 -4.10 -9.85
C SER A 113 -1.03 -2.96 -8.87
N ASP A 114 0.21 -2.87 -8.43
CA ASP A 114 0.68 -1.85 -7.51
C ASP A 114 0.67 -0.41 -8.11
N ALA A 115 0.11 -0.17 -9.29
CA ALA A 115 0.15 1.15 -9.94
C ALA A 115 -0.58 2.27 -9.16
N PRO A 116 -1.79 2.07 -8.59
CA PRO A 116 -2.41 3.01 -7.66
C PRO A 116 -1.66 3.08 -6.33
N GLY A 117 -1.06 1.98 -5.88
CA GLY A 117 -0.19 1.94 -4.70
C GLY A 117 0.98 2.90 -4.88
N GLN A 118 1.70 2.80 -6.00
CA GLN A 118 2.81 3.68 -6.39
C GLN A 118 2.39 5.15 -6.50
N LEU A 119 1.21 5.44 -7.04
CA LEU A 119 0.70 6.82 -7.09
C LEU A 119 0.37 7.33 -5.68
N ILE A 120 -0.27 6.53 -4.84
CA ILE A 120 -0.59 6.89 -3.46
C ILE A 120 0.71 7.09 -2.66
N GLU A 121 1.71 6.22 -2.81
CA GLU A 121 3.02 6.36 -2.18
C GLU A 121 3.78 7.58 -2.71
N TYR A 122 3.69 7.87 -4.00
CA TYR A 122 4.23 9.09 -4.59
C TYR A 122 3.60 10.36 -3.99
N PHE A 123 2.28 10.37 -3.75
CA PHE A 123 1.58 11.49 -3.11
C PHE A 123 1.73 11.51 -1.58
N ARG A 124 1.97 10.37 -0.93
CA ARG A 124 2.33 10.28 0.50
C ARG A 124 3.77 10.73 0.77
N GLY A 125 4.64 10.67 -0.25
CA GLY A 125 6.02 11.14 -0.19
C GLY A 125 6.20 12.66 -0.23
N THR A 126 5.12 13.44 -0.33
CA THR A 126 5.16 14.91 -0.26
C THR A 126 4.58 15.40 1.07
N ASP A 127 5.45 15.45 2.07
CA ASP A 127 5.31 16.01 3.43
C ASP A 127 4.15 15.53 4.34
N GLU A 128 4.56 15.02 5.51
CA GLU A 128 3.80 14.79 6.75
C GLU A 128 2.77 13.63 6.78
N LEU A 129 3.21 12.43 7.22
CA LEU A 129 2.56 11.55 8.22
C LEU A 129 3.20 10.14 8.22
N GLU A 130 4.23 9.94 9.04
CA GLU A 130 4.79 8.61 9.36
C GLU A 130 3.88 7.83 10.34
N SER A 131 3.73 6.52 10.13
CA SER A 131 4.45 5.51 10.95
C SER A 131 3.75 4.13 10.92
N ALA A 132 4.35 3.18 10.18
CA ALA A 132 4.48 1.80 10.66
C ALA A 132 5.68 1.13 9.97
N ALA A 133 6.56 0.55 10.81
CA ALA A 133 7.77 -0.23 10.49
C ALA A 133 9.05 0.55 10.15
N GLY A 134 9.65 1.23 11.15
CA GLY A 134 11.07 1.63 11.21
C GLY A 134 11.61 2.56 10.12
N SER A 135 12.72 3.24 10.42
CA SER A 135 13.48 3.95 9.40
C SER A 135 14.49 3.01 8.74
N PRO A 136 14.86 3.20 7.46
CA PRO A 136 16.02 2.55 6.89
C PRO A 136 17.25 2.72 7.77
N ALA A 137 17.41 3.87 8.44
CA ALA A 137 18.52 4.15 9.35
C ALA A 137 18.74 3.05 10.41
N ASP A 138 17.66 2.40 10.85
CA ASP A 138 17.64 1.44 11.95
C ASP A 138 17.85 -0.02 11.48
N ALA A 139 17.82 -0.29 10.17
CA ALA A 139 17.95 -1.65 9.64
C ALA A 139 19.42 -2.07 9.50
N GLU A 140 19.80 -3.23 10.00
CA GLU A 140 21.14 -3.77 9.86
C GLU A 140 21.30 -4.51 8.51
N VAL A 141 22.47 -4.38 7.87
CA VAL A 141 22.81 -5.18 6.68
C VAL A 141 23.96 -6.12 7.02
N VAL A 142 23.78 -7.41 6.82
CA VAL A 142 24.74 -8.45 7.19
C VAL A 142 25.10 -9.30 5.96
N ASP A 143 26.40 -9.51 5.70
CA ASP A 143 26.85 -10.50 4.70
C ASP A 143 26.70 -11.91 5.27
N VAL A 144 26.03 -12.81 4.54
CA VAL A 144 25.86 -14.23 4.89
C VAL A 144 26.49 -15.09 3.78
N PRO A 145 27.83 -15.30 3.82
CA PRO A 145 28.56 -15.99 2.75
C PRO A 145 28.08 -17.41 2.47
N GLU A 146 27.65 -18.12 3.51
CA GLU A 146 27.13 -19.49 3.43
C GLU A 146 25.84 -19.56 2.59
N ALA A 147 25.05 -18.48 2.58
CA ALA A 147 23.85 -18.33 1.78
C ALA A 147 24.08 -17.51 0.49
N SER A 148 25.31 -17.02 0.27
CA SER A 148 25.69 -16.16 -0.86
C SER A 148 24.73 -14.96 -1.03
N ARG A 149 24.42 -14.27 0.06
CA ARG A 149 23.54 -13.10 0.05
C ARG A 149 23.88 -12.12 1.18
N TYR A 150 23.56 -10.85 0.97
CA TYR A 150 23.40 -9.90 2.06
C TYR A 150 21.96 -9.96 2.57
N GLU A 151 21.77 -9.81 3.87
CA GLU A 151 20.47 -9.78 4.54
C GLU A 151 20.24 -8.41 5.16
N LEU A 152 19.08 -7.82 4.89
CA LEU A 152 18.60 -6.62 5.56
C LEU A 152 17.70 -7.03 6.71
N ARG A 153 18.02 -6.59 7.93
CA ARG A 153 17.31 -6.97 9.15
C ARG A 153 16.83 -5.74 9.90
N LEU A 154 15.55 -5.69 10.22
CA LEU A 154 14.97 -4.65 11.08
C LEU A 154 14.45 -5.33 12.34
N ASP A 155 14.92 -4.87 13.51
CA ASP A 155 14.61 -5.49 14.81
C ASP A 155 14.88 -7.01 14.83
N GLY A 156 15.96 -7.43 14.17
CA GLY A 156 16.37 -8.84 14.06
C GLY A 156 15.56 -9.69 13.07
N ARG A 157 14.51 -9.15 12.46
CA ARG A 157 13.69 -9.81 11.44
C ARG A 157 14.29 -9.60 10.05
N LEU A 158 14.42 -10.65 9.25
CA LEU A 158 14.82 -10.55 7.85
C LEU A 158 13.72 -9.85 7.05
N ILE A 159 14.02 -8.68 6.49
CA ILE A 159 13.09 -7.86 5.71
C ILE A 159 13.55 -7.63 4.26
N GLY A 160 14.71 -8.17 3.88
CA GLY A 160 15.20 -8.09 2.51
C GLY A 160 16.53 -8.82 2.32
N LEU A 161 16.88 -9.07 1.06
CA LEU A 161 18.12 -9.74 0.69
C LEU A 161 18.68 -9.27 -0.64
N ALA A 162 20.00 -9.35 -0.79
CA ALA A 162 20.71 -9.15 -2.05
C ALA A 162 21.58 -10.38 -2.34
N ALA A 163 21.10 -11.26 -3.21
CA ALA A 163 21.76 -12.50 -3.58
C ALA A 163 22.90 -12.26 -4.56
N TYR A 164 24.03 -12.93 -4.34
CA TYR A 164 25.22 -12.78 -5.15
C TYR A 164 25.88 -14.11 -5.54
N ARG A 165 26.85 -14.00 -6.45
CA ARG A 165 27.83 -15.04 -6.79
C ARG A 165 29.23 -14.43 -6.79
N ARG A 166 30.20 -15.11 -6.16
CA ARG A 166 31.61 -14.67 -6.13
C ARG A 166 32.47 -15.55 -7.03
N ARG A 167 33.37 -14.93 -7.79
CA ARG A 167 34.35 -15.64 -8.63
C ARG A 167 35.52 -14.73 -8.97
N GLU A 168 36.75 -15.22 -8.85
CA GLU A 168 37.96 -14.54 -9.39
C GLU A 168 38.06 -13.05 -9.02
N GLY A 169 37.84 -12.69 -7.75
CA GLY A 169 37.88 -11.30 -7.28
C GLY A 169 36.66 -10.45 -7.66
N ARG A 170 35.63 -11.05 -8.26
CA ARG A 170 34.38 -10.40 -8.65
C ARG A 170 33.21 -10.84 -7.78
N ILE A 171 32.23 -9.96 -7.63
CA ILE A 171 30.94 -10.24 -7.02
C ILE A 171 29.81 -9.83 -7.97
N ALA A 172 29.03 -10.81 -8.41
CA ALA A 172 27.87 -10.59 -9.24
C ALA A 172 26.60 -10.57 -8.40
N PHE A 173 25.94 -9.42 -8.30
CA PHE A 173 24.62 -9.31 -7.68
C PHE A 173 23.57 -9.78 -8.67
N THR A 174 22.80 -10.80 -8.30
CA THR A 174 21.90 -11.52 -9.20
C THR A 174 20.44 -11.21 -8.95
N HIS A 175 20.08 -10.91 -7.71
CA HIS A 175 18.70 -10.65 -7.31
C HIS A 175 18.68 -9.82 -6.03
N THR A 176 17.73 -8.90 -5.92
CA THR A 176 17.48 -8.10 -4.72
C THR A 176 15.98 -8.11 -4.48
N GLU A 177 15.60 -8.31 -3.23
CA GLU A 177 14.21 -8.37 -2.78
C GLU A 177 14.11 -7.72 -1.41
N VAL A 178 13.02 -7.00 -1.15
CA VAL A 178 12.63 -6.54 0.18
C VAL A 178 11.18 -6.97 0.40
N GLU A 179 10.76 -7.07 1.66
CA GLU A 179 9.34 -7.28 1.95
C GLU A 179 8.51 -6.16 1.32
N GLU A 180 7.31 -6.52 0.84
CA GLU A 180 6.36 -5.61 0.20
C GLU A 180 6.07 -4.37 1.07
N SER A 181 5.96 -4.55 2.40
CA SER A 181 5.76 -3.44 3.37
C SER A 181 6.94 -2.47 3.51
N CYS A 182 8.09 -2.81 2.92
CA CYS A 182 9.32 -2.04 2.93
C CYS A 182 9.65 -1.45 1.54
N GLU A 183 8.89 -1.79 0.51
CA GLU A 183 9.03 -1.20 -0.83
C GLU A 183 8.72 0.29 -0.82
N GLY A 184 9.34 1.05 -1.72
CA GLY A 184 9.17 2.51 -1.80
C GLY A 184 9.77 3.33 -0.65
N ARG A 185 10.24 2.69 0.43
CA ARG A 185 10.64 3.35 1.68
C ARG A 185 12.15 3.48 1.90
N GLY A 186 12.97 3.18 0.88
CA GLY A 186 14.43 3.34 0.93
C GLY A 186 15.22 2.17 1.54
N PHE A 187 14.55 1.11 2.00
CA PHE A 187 15.19 -0.11 2.52
C PHE A 187 16.04 -0.82 1.46
N GLY A 188 15.54 -0.94 0.22
CA GLY A 188 16.31 -1.50 -0.90
C GLY A 188 17.57 -0.68 -1.22
N SER A 189 17.45 0.65 -1.20
CA SER A 189 18.59 1.56 -1.42
C SER A 189 19.65 1.41 -0.34
N ARG A 190 19.26 1.30 0.94
CA ARG A 190 20.19 1.02 2.03
C ARG A 190 20.91 -0.32 1.85
N LEU A 191 20.16 -1.36 1.51
CA LEU A 191 20.71 -2.70 1.28
C LEU A 191 21.72 -2.68 0.13
N ALA A 192 21.39 -2.02 -0.98
CA ALA A 192 22.29 -1.86 -2.11
C ALA A 192 23.55 -1.09 -1.72
N ALA A 193 23.41 0.09 -1.10
CA ALA A 193 24.54 0.90 -0.64
C ALA A 193 25.51 0.09 0.23
N ALA A 194 24.99 -0.54 1.27
CA ALA A 194 25.79 -1.31 2.22
C ALA A 194 26.48 -2.52 1.56
N ALA A 195 25.79 -3.23 0.65
CA ALA A 195 26.35 -4.36 -0.06
C ALA A 195 27.45 -3.94 -1.05
N LEU A 196 27.26 -2.82 -1.75
CA LEU A 196 28.25 -2.28 -2.69
C LEU A 196 29.47 -1.69 -1.96
N ASP A 197 29.25 -0.96 -0.86
CA ASP A 197 30.32 -0.44 0.00
C ASP A 197 31.16 -1.57 0.60
N ASP A 198 30.51 -2.64 1.05
CA ASP A 198 31.20 -3.80 1.56
C ASP A 198 32.00 -4.54 0.48
N ALA A 199 31.43 -4.72 -0.71
CA ALA A 199 32.14 -5.26 -1.87
C ALA A 199 33.37 -4.40 -2.22
N HIS A 200 33.22 -3.08 -2.21
CA HIS A 200 34.31 -2.14 -2.46
C HIS A 200 35.41 -2.25 -1.40
N ARG A 201 35.05 -2.24 -0.11
CA ARG A 201 36.01 -2.42 1.01
C ARG A 201 36.75 -3.75 0.92
N LYS A 202 36.12 -4.79 0.40
CA LYS A 202 36.73 -6.11 0.14
C LYS A 202 37.58 -6.16 -1.12
N GLY A 203 37.69 -5.06 -1.87
CA GLY A 203 38.43 -4.98 -3.13
C GLY A 203 37.82 -5.84 -4.24
N LEU A 204 36.52 -6.10 -4.17
CA LEU A 204 35.81 -6.90 -5.15
C LEU A 204 35.31 -6.02 -6.30
N GLU A 205 35.49 -6.52 -7.51
CA GLU A 205 34.92 -5.91 -8.71
C GLU A 205 33.43 -6.28 -8.83
N ILE A 206 32.56 -5.27 -8.93
CA ILE A 206 31.10 -5.45 -8.85
C ILE A 206 30.52 -5.73 -10.25
N VAL A 207 29.65 -6.74 -10.36
CA VAL A 207 28.91 -7.07 -11.58
C VAL A 207 27.39 -6.98 -11.29
N PRO A 208 26.70 -5.90 -11.69
CA PRO A 208 25.30 -5.67 -11.35
C PRO A 208 24.37 -6.38 -12.34
N LEU A 209 24.16 -7.69 -12.19
CA LEU A 209 23.23 -8.45 -13.03
C LEU A 209 21.75 -8.24 -12.62
N CYS A 210 21.51 -7.93 -11.35
CA CYS A 210 20.20 -7.56 -10.83
C CYS A 210 19.79 -6.19 -11.38
N PRO A 211 18.62 -6.05 -12.03
CA PRO A 211 18.14 -4.77 -12.55
C PRO A 211 18.07 -3.67 -11.48
N PHE A 212 17.68 -4.02 -10.25
CA PHE A 212 17.63 -3.07 -9.13
C PHE A 212 19.02 -2.51 -8.81
N ILE A 213 20.05 -3.37 -8.69
CA ILE A 213 21.42 -2.94 -8.38
C ILE A 213 22.02 -2.15 -9.56
N ALA A 214 21.77 -2.57 -10.79
CA ALA A 214 22.21 -1.83 -11.98
C ALA A 214 21.63 -0.41 -11.97
N HIS A 215 20.33 -0.29 -11.71
CA HIS A 215 19.64 0.99 -11.64
C HIS A 215 20.08 1.85 -10.44
N TYR A 216 20.41 1.21 -9.31
CA TYR A 216 20.98 1.90 -8.16
C TYR A 216 22.34 2.53 -8.51
N VAL A 217 23.22 1.76 -9.16
CA VAL A 217 24.53 2.27 -9.63
C VAL A 217 24.37 3.44 -10.60
N GLU A 218 23.42 3.37 -11.55
CA GLU A 218 23.13 4.48 -12.48
C GLU A 218 22.76 5.79 -11.77
N ARG A 219 22.11 5.70 -10.60
CA ARG A 219 21.72 6.86 -9.79
C ARG A 219 22.79 7.31 -8.79
N HIS A 220 23.82 6.50 -8.58
CA HIS A 220 24.89 6.72 -7.61
C HIS A 220 26.27 6.61 -8.31
N PRO A 221 26.70 7.68 -9.02
CA PRO A 221 27.90 7.67 -9.85
C PRO A 221 29.20 7.28 -9.12
N GLU A 222 29.24 7.44 -7.80
CA GLU A 222 30.33 7.00 -6.92
C GLU A 222 30.66 5.51 -7.07
N TYR A 223 29.69 4.68 -7.47
CA TYR A 223 29.86 3.25 -7.70
C TYR A 223 30.22 2.88 -9.15
N GLU A 224 30.11 3.80 -10.12
CA GLU A 224 30.39 3.49 -11.53
C GLU A 224 31.81 2.95 -11.75
N GLN A 225 32.77 3.52 -11.03
CA GLN A 225 34.18 3.13 -11.06
C GLN A 225 34.47 1.77 -10.40
N LEU A 226 33.50 1.21 -9.68
CA LEU A 226 33.60 -0.06 -8.96
C LEU A 226 32.96 -1.22 -9.72
N VAL A 227 32.23 -0.89 -10.79
CA VAL A 227 31.48 -1.83 -11.62
C VAL A 227 32.23 -2.11 -12.91
N THR A 228 32.34 -3.39 -13.30
CA THR A 228 32.77 -3.68 -14.68
C THR A 228 31.62 -3.45 -15.64
N ARG A 229 31.85 -2.52 -16.58
CA ARG A 229 30.99 -2.34 -17.75
C ARG A 229 31.13 -3.58 -18.65
N ARG A 230 29.98 -4.12 -19.04
CA ARG A 230 29.87 -5.23 -20.00
C ARG A 230 30.39 -4.84 -21.38
#